data_AF-A0A3M1HLI7-F1
#
_entry.id   AF-A0A3M1HLI7-F1
#
_cell.length_a   1.000
_cell.length_b   1.000
_cell.length_c   1.000
_cell.angle_alpha   90.00
_cell.angle_beta   90.00
_cell.angle_gamma   90.00
#
_symmetry.space_group_name_H-M   'P 1'
#
loop_
_entity.id
_entity.type
_entity.pdbx_description
1 polymer ?
#
loop_
_entity_poly.entity_id
_entity_poly.type
_entity_poly.pdbx_seq_one_letter_code
_entity_poly.pdbx_strand_id
1 'polypeptide(L)'
;MERKCASGSHEIQKRRGIIRKRMALKWLVILLGIYCFLLVLLYVFQYKLIYLPTRDTLFRPSTKIVSCQEITLTTKDGIEIWAWHVKGESEKKRGVVLFCHGNAGNLTHRWESIQFFLKLNMDVLIFD
;
A
#
# COMPACT_ATOMS: atom_id res chain seq x y z
N MET A 1 -27.01 35.10 -59.91
CA MET A 1 -27.53 34.10 -58.97
C MET A 1 -26.42 33.39 -58.16
N GLU A 2 -25.15 33.45 -58.57
CA GLU A 2 -24.04 32.67 -57.99
C GLU A 2 -23.53 33.11 -56.60
N ARG A 3 -23.63 34.40 -56.24
CA ARG A 3 -23.07 34.91 -54.96
C ARG A 3 -23.76 34.35 -53.70
N LYS A 4 -25.01 33.89 -53.80
CA LYS A 4 -25.72 33.28 -52.66
C LYS A 4 -25.18 31.87 -52.31
N CYS A 5 -24.62 31.14 -53.28
CA CYS A 5 -24.15 29.77 -53.06
C CYS A 5 -22.83 29.73 -52.25
N ALA A 6 -21.90 30.66 -52.53
CA ALA A 6 -20.62 30.77 -51.82
C ALA A 6 -20.77 31.19 -50.35
N SER A 7 -21.73 32.07 -50.04
CA SER A 7 -22.01 32.52 -48.67
C SER A 7 -22.54 31.39 -47.77
N GLY A 8 -23.34 30.47 -48.33
CA GLY A 8 -23.87 29.31 -47.59
C GLY A 8 -22.79 28.30 -47.20
N SER A 9 -21.81 28.05 -48.08
CA SER A 9 -20.70 27.13 -47.81
C SER A 9 -19.82 27.60 -46.65
N HIS A 10 -19.52 28.90 -46.58
CA HIS A 10 -18.72 29.50 -45.51
C HIS A 10 -19.42 29.43 -44.15
N GLU A 11 -20.74 29.61 -44.10
CA GLU A 11 -21.54 29.53 -42.88
C GLU A 11 -21.67 28.08 -42.37
N ILE A 12 -21.85 27.12 -43.28
CA ILE A 12 -21.87 25.69 -42.95
C ILE A 12 -20.50 25.24 -42.41
N GLN A 13 -19.41 25.68 -43.01
CA GLN A 13 -18.06 25.36 -42.54
C GLN A 13 -17.77 25.96 -41.15
N LYS A 14 -18.22 27.21 -40.90
CA LYS A 14 -18.13 27.85 -39.58
C LYS A 14 -18.96 27.10 -38.52
N ARG A 15 -20.20 26.71 -38.83
CA ARG A 15 -21.06 25.90 -37.95
C ARG A 15 -20.46 24.53 -37.64
N ARG A 16 -19.91 23.84 -38.67
CA ARG A 16 -19.19 22.56 -38.49
C ARG A 16 -17.97 22.70 -37.57
N GLY A 17 -17.21 23.79 -37.70
CA GLY A 17 -16.08 24.08 -36.82
C GLY A 17 -16.48 24.31 -35.36
N ILE A 18 -17.56 25.06 -35.13
CA ILE A 18 -18.11 25.30 -33.77
C ILE A 18 -18.62 24.00 -33.15
N ILE A 19 -19.32 23.16 -33.91
CA ILE A 19 -19.82 21.86 -33.44
C ILE A 19 -18.65 20.94 -33.08
N ARG A 20 -17.62 20.84 -33.93
CA ARG A 20 -16.41 20.04 -33.64
C ARG A 20 -15.68 20.51 -32.39
N LYS A 21 -15.50 21.82 -32.20
CA LYS A 21 -14.89 22.38 -30.98
C LYS A 21 -15.71 22.09 -29.73
N ARG A 22 -17.05 22.21 -29.80
CA ARG A 22 -17.95 21.86 -28.70
C ARG A 22 -17.90 20.37 -28.37
N MET A 23 -17.83 19.49 -29.37
CA MET A 23 -17.67 18.05 -29.15
C MET A 23 -16.32 17.73 -28.52
N ALA A 24 -15.22 18.29 -29.04
CA ALA A 24 -13.89 18.11 -28.45
C ALA A 24 -13.83 18.59 -26.99
N LEU A 25 -14.41 19.75 -26.68
CA LEU A 25 -14.48 20.26 -25.32
C LEU A 25 -15.32 19.34 -24.41
N LYS A 26 -16.46 18.82 -24.89
CA LYS A 26 -17.26 17.84 -24.15
C LYS A 26 -16.46 16.58 -23.84
N TRP A 27 -15.75 16.02 -24.82
CA TRP A 27 -14.90 14.86 -24.62
C TRP A 27 -13.77 15.14 -23.63
N LEU A 28 -13.13 16.31 -23.70
CA LEU A 28 -12.10 16.72 -22.75
C LEU A 28 -12.65 16.79 -21.31
N VAL A 29 -13.83 17.40 -21.12
CA VAL A 29 -14.48 17.49 -19.81
C VAL A 29 -14.86 16.10 -19.29
N ILE A 30 -15.35 15.20 -20.15
CA ILE A 30 -15.66 13.81 -19.77
C ILE A 30 -14.40 13.08 -19.33
N LEU A 31 -13.30 13.17 -20.10
CA LEU A 31 -12.03 12.53 -19.75
C LEU A 31 -11.46 13.07 -18.44
N LEU A 32 -11.51 14.39 -18.23
CA LEU A 32 -11.08 15.01 -16.99
C LEU A 32 -11.95 14.56 -15.81
N GLY A 33 -13.26 14.46 -16.01
CA GLY A 33 -14.20 13.94 -15.01
C GLY A 33 -13.91 12.49 -14.64
N ILE A 34 -13.65 11.62 -15.62
CA ILE A 34 -13.25 10.23 -15.39
C ILE A 34 -11.93 10.18 -14.62
N TYR A 35 -10.93 10.98 -15.01
CA TYR A 35 -9.65 11.02 -14.32
C TYR A 35 -9.77 11.46 -12.86
N CYS A 36 -10.50 12.55 -12.59
CA CYS A 36 -10.79 13.00 -11.22
C CYS A 36 -11.55 11.95 -10.42
N PHE A 37 -12.55 11.28 -11.03
CA PHE A 37 -13.28 10.21 -10.38
C PHE A 37 -12.37 9.04 -9.98
N LEU A 38 -11.46 8.62 -10.87
CA LEU A 38 -10.47 7.59 -10.57
C LEU A 38 -9.51 8.01 -9.45
N LEU A 39 -9.09 9.28 -9.41
CA LEU A 39 -8.26 9.81 -8.31
C LEU A 39 -8.99 9.81 -6.97
N VAL A 40 -10.28 10.20 -6.95
CA VAL A 40 -11.09 10.13 -5.73
C VAL A 40 -11.25 8.68 -5.26
N LEU A 41 -11.51 7.76 -6.19
CA LEU A 41 -11.58 6.34 -5.89
C LEU A 41 -10.24 5.83 -5.34
N LEU A 42 -9.12 6.16 -5.98
CA LEU A 42 -7.79 5.82 -5.47
C LEU A 42 -7.56 6.38 -4.07
N TYR A 43 -7.89 7.64 -3.82
CA TYR A 43 -7.72 8.30 -2.52
C TYR A 43 -8.56 7.63 -1.41
N VAL A 44 -9.81 7.27 -1.70
CA VAL A 44 -10.69 6.60 -0.73
C VAL A 44 -10.25 5.16 -0.47
N PHE A 45 -9.77 4.44 -1.50
CA PHE A 45 -9.41 3.03 -1.40
C PHE A 45 -7.92 2.76 -1.17
N GLN A 46 -7.06 3.80 -1.10
CA GLN A 46 -5.60 3.67 -0.96
C GLN A 46 -5.18 2.76 0.21
N TYR A 47 -5.88 2.85 1.35
CA TYR A 47 -5.57 2.06 2.55
C TYR A 47 -5.67 0.55 2.27
N LYS A 48 -6.68 0.13 1.49
CA LYS A 48 -6.90 -1.28 1.12
C LYS A 48 -5.94 -1.78 0.04
N LEU A 49 -5.33 -0.87 -0.72
CA LEU A 49 -4.36 -1.20 -1.77
C LEU A 49 -2.93 -1.31 -1.23
N ILE A 50 -2.62 -0.56 -0.16
CA ILE A 50 -1.29 -0.49 0.43
C ILE A 50 -1.08 -1.57 1.50
N TYR A 51 -2.12 -1.90 2.26
CA TYR A 51 -2.06 -2.88 3.34
C TYR A 51 -3.05 -4.01 3.07
N LEU A 52 -2.51 -5.16 2.66
CA LEU A 52 -3.26 -6.42 2.59
C LEU A 52 -2.90 -7.27 3.82
N PRO A 53 -3.64 -7.13 4.94
CA PRO A 53 -3.37 -7.94 6.12
C PRO A 53 -3.65 -9.41 5.82
N THR A 54 -2.60 -10.22 5.75
CA THR A 54 -2.73 -11.68 5.77
C THR A 54 -2.99 -12.10 7.20
N ARG A 55 -4.23 -12.52 7.51
CA ARG A 55 -4.64 -13.05 8.82
C ARG A 55 -4.27 -14.54 8.96
N ASP A 56 -3.07 -14.92 8.59
CA ASP A 56 -2.61 -16.28 8.82
C ASP A 56 -2.18 -16.43 10.28
N THR A 57 -3.14 -16.81 11.12
CA THR A 57 -2.97 -17.20 12.53
C THR A 57 -2.29 -18.57 12.65
N LEU A 58 -1.29 -18.86 11.83
CA LEU A 58 -0.69 -20.20 11.74
C LEU A 58 0.42 -20.44 12.76
N PHE A 59 0.93 -19.41 13.45
CA PHE A 59 2.04 -19.59 14.39
C PHE A 59 1.87 -18.77 15.66
N ARG A 60 1.59 -19.49 16.75
CA ARG A 60 1.63 -18.96 18.11
C ARG A 60 2.87 -19.54 18.79
N PRO A 61 3.91 -18.74 19.04
CA PRO A 61 5.20 -19.22 19.56
C PRO A 61 5.06 -19.96 20.90
N SER A 62 4.04 -19.60 21.68
CA SER A 62 3.77 -20.14 23.01
C SER A 62 3.67 -21.67 23.08
N THR A 63 3.45 -22.36 21.96
CA THR A 63 3.35 -23.83 21.92
C THR A 63 4.59 -24.55 21.39
N LYS A 64 5.54 -23.85 20.75
CA LYS A 64 6.68 -24.52 20.06
C LYS A 64 8.06 -23.94 20.37
N ILE A 65 8.20 -22.76 20.96
CA ILE A 65 9.52 -22.12 21.15
C ILE A 65 9.70 -21.70 22.60
N VAL A 66 10.55 -22.43 23.33
CA VAL A 66 10.87 -22.18 24.75
C VAL A 66 11.54 -20.81 24.96
N SER A 67 12.16 -20.23 23.92
CA SER A 67 12.91 -18.97 23.99
C SER A 67 12.18 -17.74 23.39
N CYS A 68 10.92 -17.86 22.98
CA CYS A 68 10.14 -16.75 22.43
C CYS A 68 9.21 -16.17 23.51
N GLN A 69 9.39 -14.88 23.81
CA GLN A 69 8.55 -14.13 24.72
C GLN A 69 7.69 -13.14 23.94
N GLU A 70 6.37 -13.28 24.05
CA GLU A 70 5.41 -12.27 23.57
C GLU A 70 5.46 -11.06 24.50
N ILE A 71 5.63 -9.86 23.93
CA ILE A 71 5.68 -8.60 24.65
C ILE A 71 4.82 -7.55 23.93
N THR A 72 4.22 -6.66 24.71
CA THR A 72 3.44 -5.52 24.19
C THR A 72 4.23 -4.25 24.44
N LEU A 73 4.48 -3.49 23.38
CA LEU A 73 5.15 -2.20 23.44
C LEU A 73 4.09 -1.11 23.43
N THR A 74 4.11 -0.21 24.41
CA THR A 74 3.21 0.95 24.44
C THR A 74 3.96 2.17 23.94
N THR A 75 3.46 2.79 22.88
CA THR A 75 4.02 4.03 22.35
C THR A 75 3.64 5.23 23.23
N LYS A 76 4.31 6.37 23.04
CA LYS A 76 4.05 7.59 23.83
C LYS A 76 2.62 8.12 23.69
N ASP A 77 1.99 7.85 22.55
CA ASP A 77 0.61 8.18 22.20
C ASP A 77 -0.40 7.09 22.58
N GLY A 78 0.04 6.04 23.28
CA GLY A 78 -0.84 5.01 23.84
C GLY A 78 -1.23 3.89 22.88
N ILE A 79 -0.55 3.74 21.74
CA ILE A 79 -0.76 2.63 20.81
C ILE A 79 -0.05 1.40 21.36
N GLU A 80 -0.76 0.28 21.40
CA GLU A 80 -0.20 -1.03 21.75
C GLU A 80 0.29 -1.74 20.49
N ILE A 81 1.58 -2.04 20.46
CA ILE A 81 2.25 -2.77 19.38
C ILE A 81 2.61 -4.15 19.89
N TRP A 82 2.30 -5.18 19.11
CA TRP A 82 2.57 -6.56 19.49
C TRP A 82 3.95 -6.97 18.97
N ALA A 83 4.78 -7.52 19.85
CA ALA A 83 6.16 -7.85 19.54
C ALA A 83 6.56 -9.21 20.11
N TRP A 84 7.52 -9.86 19.47
CA TRP A 84 8.21 -11.04 19.96
C TRP A 84 9.66 -10.71 20.25
N HIS A 85 10.09 -11.08 21.46
CA HIS A 85 11.49 -11.11 21.83
C HIS A 85 11.97 -12.56 21.88
N VAL A 86 12.82 -12.94 20.94
CA VAL A 86 13.34 -14.30 20.79
C VAL A 86 14.80 -14.35 21.17
N LYS A 87 15.11 -15.15 22.18
CA LYS A 87 16.49 -15.30 22.68
C LYS A 87 17.24 -16.35 21.88
N GLY A 88 18.46 -16.02 21.45
CA GLY A 88 19.42 -16.97 20.85
C GLY A 88 19.78 -18.12 21.81
N GLU A 89 20.41 -19.16 21.31
CA GLU A 89 20.64 -20.40 22.08
C GLU A 89 21.77 -20.28 23.11
N SER A 90 22.79 -19.44 22.86
CA SER A 90 23.93 -19.26 23.78
C SER A 90 23.70 -18.18 24.85
N GLU A 91 24.26 -18.38 26.04
CA GLU A 91 24.33 -17.38 27.11
C GLU A 91 25.23 -16.17 26.74
N LYS A 92 26.24 -16.39 25.89
CA LYS A 92 27.12 -15.31 25.39
C LYS A 92 26.51 -14.67 24.14
N LYS A 93 25.63 -13.69 24.37
CA LYS A 93 24.97 -12.91 23.31
C LYS A 93 25.96 -12.01 22.58
N ARG A 94 25.90 -11.99 21.25
CA ARG A 94 26.66 -11.04 20.42
C ARG A 94 25.97 -9.69 20.29
N GLY A 95 24.66 -9.63 20.46
CA GLY A 95 23.86 -8.42 20.34
C GLY A 95 22.38 -8.71 20.18
N VAL A 96 21.59 -7.65 19.96
CA VAL A 96 20.14 -7.70 19.70
C VAL A 96 19.86 -7.09 18.34
N VAL A 97 19.04 -7.76 17.53
CA VAL A 97 18.55 -7.28 16.24
C VAL A 97 17.13 -6.77 16.40
N LEU A 98 16.91 -5.49 16.10
CA LEU A 98 15.57 -4.95 15.90
C LEU A 98 15.15 -5.21 14.46
N PHE A 99 14.18 -6.09 14.27
CA PHE A 99 13.68 -6.48 12.95
C PHE A 99 12.40 -5.72 12.63
N CYS A 100 12.50 -4.70 11.79
CA CYS A 100 11.35 -3.98 11.25
C CYS A 100 10.94 -4.63 9.92
N HIS A 101 9.84 -5.39 9.89
CA HIS A 101 9.41 -6.07 8.67
C HIS A 101 8.61 -5.15 7.74
N GLY A 102 8.50 -5.54 6.46
CA GLY A 102 7.71 -4.81 5.47
C GLY A 102 6.20 -5.09 5.57
N ASN A 103 5.43 -4.38 4.75
CA ASN A 103 3.94 -4.34 4.77
C ASN A 103 3.21 -5.64 4.39
N ALA A 104 3.92 -6.65 3.87
CA ALA A 104 3.33 -7.92 3.45
C ALA A 104 3.68 -9.01 4.46
N GLY A 105 2.76 -9.94 4.74
CA GLY A 105 2.96 -11.03 5.69
C GLY A 105 2.80 -10.62 7.15
N ASN A 106 3.16 -11.51 8.07
CA ASN A 106 3.00 -11.38 9.52
C ASN A 106 4.23 -12.04 10.21
N LEU A 107 4.45 -11.86 11.52
CA LEU A 107 5.60 -12.38 12.28
C LEU A 107 5.92 -13.85 11.96
N THR A 108 4.90 -14.68 11.77
CA THR A 108 5.00 -16.09 11.36
C THR A 108 5.89 -16.30 10.12
N HIS A 109 5.71 -15.48 9.08
CA HIS A 109 6.45 -15.59 7.83
C HIS A 109 7.92 -15.16 7.97
N ARG A 110 8.32 -14.65 9.14
CA ARG A 110 9.67 -14.14 9.40
C ARG A 110 10.45 -15.09 10.29
N TRP A 111 9.87 -16.24 10.65
CA TRP A 111 10.50 -17.23 11.50
C TRP A 111 11.86 -17.72 10.97
N GLU A 112 11.99 -17.96 9.66
CA GLU A 112 13.26 -18.38 9.06
C GLU A 112 14.36 -17.32 9.22
N SER A 113 14.02 -16.04 9.01
CA SER A 113 14.96 -14.92 9.23
C SER A 113 15.33 -14.78 10.70
N ILE A 114 14.37 -14.97 11.61
CA ILE A 114 14.63 -14.99 13.05
C ILE A 114 15.63 -16.12 13.37
N GLN A 115 15.38 -17.35 12.92
CA GLN A 115 16.27 -18.49 13.16
C GLN A 115 17.69 -18.25 12.66
N PHE A 116 17.87 -17.55 11.53
CA PHE A 116 19.20 -17.18 11.04
C PHE A 116 19.96 -16.32 12.05
N PHE A 117 19.34 -15.28 12.62
CA PHE A 117 19.97 -14.43 13.63
C PHE A 117 20.22 -15.15 14.95
N LEU A 118 19.30 -16.04 15.37
CA LEU A 118 19.49 -16.87 16.56
C LEU A 118 20.71 -17.79 16.43
N LYS A 119 20.93 -18.40 15.27
CA LYS A 119 22.13 -19.21 14.96
C LYS A 119 23.43 -18.39 15.01
N LEU A 120 23.34 -17.08 14.81
CA LEU A 120 24.45 -16.15 14.99
C LEU A 120 24.63 -15.71 16.45
N ASN A 121 23.93 -16.31 17.41
CA ASN A 121 23.93 -15.92 18.83
C ASN A 121 23.51 -14.47 19.07
N MET A 122 22.54 -13.99 18.29
CA MET A 122 21.89 -12.70 18.50
C MET A 122 20.45 -12.91 18.95
N ASP A 123 19.99 -12.04 19.84
CA ASP A 123 18.57 -11.99 20.19
C ASP A 123 17.83 -11.18 19.12
N VAL A 124 16.55 -11.46 18.91
CA VAL A 124 15.74 -10.77 17.90
C VAL A 124 14.50 -10.18 18.55
N LEU A 125 14.28 -8.89 18.34
CA LEU A 125 13.06 -8.18 18.66
C LEU A 125 12.35 -7.84 17.35
N ILE A 126 11.16 -8.39 17.14
CA ILE A 126 10.34 -8.17 15.94
C ILE A 126 8.92 -7.77 16.37
N PHE A 127 8.28 -6.90 15.62
CA PHE A 127 6.93 -6.39 15.92
C PHE A 127 6.15 -6.15 14.63
N ASP A 128 4.81 -6.14 14.73
CA ASP A 128 3.83 -5.80 13.69
C ASP A 128 2.89 -4.71 14.21
#